data_AF-A0AAE3NFP7-F1
#
_entry.id   AF-A0AAE3NFP7-F1
#
_cell.length_a   1.000
_cell.length_b   1.000
_cell.length_c   1.000
_cell.angle_alpha   90.00
_cell.angle_beta   90.00
_cell.angle_gamma   90.00
#
_symmetry.space_group_name_H-M   'P 1'
#
loop_
_entity.id
_entity.type
_entity.pdbx_description
1 polymer ?
#
loop_
_entity_poly.entity_id
_entity_poly.type
_entity_poly.pdbx_seq_one_letter_code
_entity_poly.pdbx_strand_id
1 'polypeptide(L)'
;MLRGTPGYFLYTPIGLNERLIAQAGLRLDMQADVTHSITELSKRWHAAREKRSEALTAVEGDDAFERMQRFLTSTHRVSVEGRLSRWVFVGVRP
;
A
#
# COMPACT_ATOMS: atom_id res chain seq x y z
N MET A 1 0.89 7.65 12.67
CA MET A 1 0.45 7.22 11.32
C MET A 1 0.26 5.70 11.33
N LEU A 2 -0.78 5.18 10.68
CA LEU A 2 -1.01 3.74 10.55
C LEU A 2 -0.19 3.19 9.38
N ARG A 3 0.61 2.15 9.61
CA ARG A 3 1.34 1.41 8.58
C ARG A 3 0.81 0.00 8.48
N GLY A 4 0.76 -0.55 7.27
CA GLY A 4 0.26 -1.89 7.03
C GLY A 4 1.15 -2.66 6.07
N THR A 5 1.27 -3.94 6.32
CA THR A 5 1.69 -4.97 5.36
C THR A 5 0.62 -6.07 5.40
N PRO A 6 0.48 -6.93 4.38
CA PRO A 6 -0.45 -8.05 4.48
C PRO A 6 -0.22 -8.84 5.79
N GLY A 7 -1.25 -8.89 6.65
CA GLY A 7 -1.22 -9.63 7.91
C GLY A 7 -1.03 -8.80 9.20
N TYR A 8 -0.58 -7.54 9.14
CA TYR A 8 -0.56 -6.69 10.35
C TYR A 8 -0.56 -5.17 10.07
N PHE A 9 -1.01 -4.41 11.07
CA PHE A 9 -0.91 -2.95 11.10
C PHE A 9 -0.16 -2.46 12.34
N LEU A 10 0.63 -1.40 12.19
CA LEU A 10 1.39 -0.78 13.28
C LEU A 10 1.18 0.73 13.29
N TYR A 11 0.94 1.27 14.49
CA TYR A 11 1.00 2.70 14.71
C TYR A 11 2.46 3.13 14.87
N THR A 12 2.92 4.01 13.99
CA THR A 12 4.28 4.57 14.07
C THR A 12 4.22 6.08 14.30
N PRO A 13 5.06 6.65 15.18
CA PRO A 13 5.22 8.09 15.29
C PRO A 13 5.84 8.67 14.01
N ILE A 14 5.54 9.95 13.77
CA ILE A 14 6.16 10.73 12.69
C ILE A 14 7.66 10.86 13.00
N GLY A 15 8.52 10.74 11.97
CA GLY A 15 9.98 10.82 12.14
C GLY A 15 10.65 9.53 12.59
N LEU A 16 9.91 8.44 12.83
CA LEU A 16 10.50 7.18 13.31
C LEU A 16 11.48 6.59 12.28
N ASN A 17 11.15 6.62 10.99
CA ASN A 17 12.02 6.00 9.97
C ASN A 17 13.34 6.75 9.85
N GLU A 18 13.27 8.07 9.82
CA GLU A 18 14.40 8.97 9.72
C GLU A 18 15.36 8.75 10.90
N ARG A 19 14.80 8.61 12.12
CA ARG A 19 15.57 8.25 13.32
C ARG A 19 16.18 6.86 13.20
N LEU A 20 15.44 5.85 12.76
CA LEU A 20 15.95 4.48 12.61
C LEU A 20 17.03 4.37 11.53
N ILE A 21 16.91 5.11 10.43
CA ILE A 21 17.92 5.21 9.36
C ILE A 21 19.22 5.80 9.91
N ALA A 22 19.12 6.90 10.67
CA ALA A 22 20.29 7.51 11.31
C ALA A 22 20.93 6.57 12.36
N GLN A 23 20.13 5.90 13.19
CA GLN A 23 20.61 4.93 14.18
C GLN A 23 21.28 3.71 13.54
N ALA A 24 20.88 3.34 12.32
CA ALA A 24 21.54 2.31 11.54
C ALA A 24 22.89 2.76 10.92
N GLY A 25 23.32 4.00 11.17
CA GLY A 25 24.57 4.55 10.62
C GLY A 25 24.46 4.96 9.15
N LEU A 26 23.25 5.11 8.62
CA LEU A 26 23.01 5.56 7.25
C LEU A 26 22.68 7.05 7.23
N ARG A 27 23.05 7.72 6.14
CA ARG A 27 22.55 9.05 5.81
C ARG A 27 21.28 8.91 4.98
N LEU A 28 20.20 9.58 5.38
CA LEU A 28 18.99 9.67 4.56
C LEU A 28 19.31 10.52 3.32
N ASP A 29 19.19 9.91 2.14
CA ASP A 29 19.47 10.56 0.86
C ASP A 29 18.18 11.05 0.19
N MET A 30 17.14 10.23 0.24
CA MET A 30 15.84 10.54 -0.35
C MET A 30 14.70 10.03 0.53
N GLN A 31 13.62 10.79 0.59
CA GLN A 31 12.32 10.29 1.00
C GLN A 31 11.23 10.80 0.05
N ALA A 32 10.24 9.96 -0.24
CA ALA A 32 9.16 10.32 -1.15
C ALA A 32 7.83 9.72 -0.68
N ASP A 33 6.78 10.53 -0.67
CA ASP A 33 5.40 10.05 -0.60
C ASP A 33 5.01 9.52 -1.99
N VAL A 34 4.78 8.21 -2.07
CA VAL A 34 4.35 7.51 -3.29
C VAL A 34 2.94 6.96 -3.14
N THR A 35 2.11 7.52 -2.25
CA THR A 35 0.73 7.08 -2.00
C THR A 35 -0.12 7.06 -3.26
N HIS A 36 0.13 7.98 -4.20
CA HIS A 36 -0.56 8.00 -5.50
C HIS A 36 -0.44 6.67 -6.26
N SER A 37 0.68 5.95 -6.11
CA SER A 37 0.84 4.61 -6.71
C SER A 37 -0.19 3.60 -6.20
N ILE A 38 -0.58 3.67 -4.93
CA ILE A 38 -1.59 2.80 -4.34
C ILE A 38 -2.97 3.13 -4.90
N THR A 39 -3.28 4.43 -5.03
CA THR A 39 -4.53 4.91 -5.63
C THR A 39 -4.69 4.39 -7.06
N GLU A 40 -3.64 4.51 -7.88
CA GLU A 40 -3.67 4.05 -9.28
C GLU A 40 -3.74 2.53 -9.40
N LEU A 41 -2.91 1.80 -8.64
CA LEU A 41 -2.86 0.34 -8.71
C LEU A 41 -4.17 -0.30 -8.25
N SER A 42 -4.73 0.15 -7.13
CA SER A 42 -6.00 -0.38 -6.61
C SER A 42 -7.14 -0.23 -7.62
N LYS A 43 -7.25 0.93 -8.27
CA LYS A 43 -8.24 1.20 -9.33
C LYS A 43 -8.03 0.32 -10.55
N ARG A 44 -6.79 0.25 -11.06
CA ARG A 44 -6.46 -0.54 -12.27
C ARG A 44 -6.67 -2.02 -12.06
N TRP A 45 -6.29 -2.54 -10.89
CA TRP A 45 -6.49 -3.95 -10.54
C TRP A 45 -7.97 -4.28 -10.40
N HIS A 46 -8.75 -3.42 -9.74
CA HIS A 46 -10.20 -3.61 -9.63
C HIS A 46 -10.84 -3.72 -11.02
N ALA A 47 -10.55 -2.76 -11.90
CA ALA A 47 -11.07 -2.75 -13.27
C ALA A 47 -10.59 -3.95 -14.10
N ALA A 48 -9.33 -4.36 -13.93
CA ALA A 48 -8.76 -5.50 -14.64
C ALA A 48 -9.38 -6.83 -14.20
N ARG A 49 -9.70 -6.96 -12.90
CA ARG A 49 -10.41 -8.11 -12.34
C ARG A 49 -11.86 -8.14 -12.79
N GLU A 50 -12.54 -7.00 -12.77
CA GLU A 50 -13.92 -6.86 -13.27
C GLU A 50 -14.04 -7.31 -14.73
N LYS A 51 -13.13 -6.87 -15.60
CA LYS A 51 -13.09 -7.28 -17.01
C LYS A 51 -12.90 -8.79 -17.22
N ARG A 52 -12.43 -9.50 -16.20
CA ARG A 52 -12.11 -10.93 -16.24
C ARG A 52 -12.88 -11.70 -15.16
N SER A 53 -14.02 -11.15 -14.71
CA SER A 53 -14.77 -11.67 -13.57
C SER A 53 -15.10 -13.15 -13.74
N GLU A 54 -15.67 -13.55 -14.86
CA GLU A 54 -16.01 -14.96 -15.16
C GLU A 54 -14.81 -15.91 -15.05
N ALA A 55 -13.68 -15.54 -15.63
CA ALA A 55 -12.47 -16.38 -15.60
C ALA A 55 -11.86 -16.45 -14.20
N LEU A 56 -11.95 -15.35 -13.43
CA LEU A 56 -11.41 -15.29 -12.08
C LEU A 56 -12.31 -16.02 -11.08
N THR A 57 -13.63 -15.82 -11.12
CA THR A 57 -14.58 -16.52 -10.26
C THR A 57 -14.53 -18.04 -10.50
N ALA A 58 -14.32 -18.49 -11.73
CA ALA A 58 -14.13 -19.91 -12.04
C ALA A 58 -12.87 -20.52 -11.39
N VAL A 59 -11.81 -19.74 -11.17
CA VAL A 59 -10.53 -20.21 -10.60
C VAL A 59 -10.48 -20.03 -9.08
N GLU A 60 -10.97 -18.90 -8.56
CA GLU A 60 -10.81 -18.52 -7.15
C GLU A 60 -12.10 -18.66 -6.32
N GLY A 61 -13.26 -18.78 -6.99
CA GLY A 61 -14.60 -18.78 -6.38
C GLY A 61 -15.14 -17.36 -6.15
N ASP A 62 -16.48 -17.22 -6.25
CA ASP A 62 -17.19 -15.94 -6.11
C ASP A 62 -16.80 -15.20 -4.83
N ASP A 63 -16.76 -15.95 -3.73
CA ASP A 63 -16.45 -15.47 -2.40
C ASP A 63 -15.07 -14.79 -2.31
N ALA A 64 -14.05 -15.40 -2.92
CA ALA A 64 -12.70 -14.86 -2.92
C ALA A 64 -12.58 -13.68 -3.90
N PHE A 65 -13.25 -13.76 -5.05
CA PHE A 65 -13.32 -12.67 -6.01
C PHE A 65 -13.85 -11.39 -5.36
N GLU A 66 -15.01 -11.53 -4.72
CA GLU A 66 -15.73 -10.47 -4.03
C GLU A 66 -14.95 -9.87 -2.86
N ARG A 67 -14.27 -10.71 -2.06
CA ARG A 67 -13.39 -10.22 -0.99
C ARG A 67 -12.26 -9.35 -1.55
N MET A 68 -11.66 -9.76 -2.66
CA MET A 68 -10.58 -8.98 -3.29
C MET A 68 -11.10 -7.68 -3.91
N GLN A 69 -12.24 -7.68 -4.60
CA GLN A 69 -12.84 -6.45 -5.15
C GLN A 69 -13.15 -5.44 -4.04
N ARG A 70 -13.70 -5.89 -2.90
CA ARG A 70 -13.92 -5.04 -1.71
C ARG A 70 -12.62 -4.52 -1.11
N PHE A 71 -11.58 -5.36 -1.03
CA PHE A 71 -10.27 -4.95 -0.55
C PHE A 71 -9.66 -3.84 -1.43
N LEU A 72 -9.71 -4.00 -2.75
CA LEU A 72 -9.19 -3.01 -3.70
C LEU A 72 -9.98 -1.70 -3.64
N THR A 73 -11.31 -1.78 -3.57
CA THR A 73 -12.19 -0.60 -3.41
C THR A 73 -11.90 0.14 -2.11
N SER A 74 -11.78 -0.59 -1.00
CA SER A 74 -11.47 -0.01 0.31
C SER A 74 -10.10 0.64 0.31
N THR A 75 -9.11 -0.02 -0.28
CA THR A 75 -7.72 0.47 -0.42
C THR A 75 -7.70 1.77 -1.22
N HIS A 76 -8.39 1.82 -2.36
CA HIS A 76 -8.50 3.02 -3.18
C HIS A 76 -9.12 4.18 -2.40
N ARG A 77 -10.22 3.92 -1.68
CA ARG A 77 -10.90 4.94 -0.90
C ARG A 77 -9.98 5.52 0.18
N VAL A 78 -9.37 4.67 1.01
CA VAL A 78 -8.52 5.16 2.11
C VAL A 78 -7.23 5.82 1.62
N SER A 79 -6.75 5.49 0.42
CA SER A 79 -5.60 6.18 -0.18
C SER A 79 -5.97 7.56 -0.74
N VAL A 80 -7.14 7.69 -1.38
CA VAL A 80 -7.65 9.01 -1.86
C VAL A 80 -8.00 9.93 -0.69
N GLU A 81 -8.58 9.39 0.38
CA GLU A 81 -8.90 10.14 1.60
C GLU A 81 -7.66 10.56 2.42
N GLY A 82 -6.45 10.16 2.02
CA GLY A 82 -5.21 10.46 2.77
C GLY A 82 -5.08 9.73 4.10
N ARG A 83 -5.88 8.67 4.32
CA ARG A 83 -5.92 7.87 5.56
C ARG A 83 -4.94 6.70 5.53
N LEU A 84 -4.47 6.34 4.35
CA LEU A 84 -3.38 5.43 4.08
C LEU A 84 -2.29 6.20 3.34
N SER A 85 -1.02 5.92 3.66
CA SER A 85 0.06 6.47 2.87
C SER A 85 1.22 5.50 2.72
N ARG A 86 1.96 5.63 1.61
CA ARG A 86 3.11 4.81 1.26
C ARG A 86 4.32 5.72 1.06
N TRP A 87 5.32 5.54 1.90
CA TRP A 87 6.57 6.30 1.82
C TRP A 87 7.72 5.38 1.40
N VAL A 88 8.61 5.93 0.58
CA VAL A 88 9.90 5.32 0.23
C VAL A 88 11.00 6.13 0.91
N PHE A 89 11.98 5.44 1.49
CA PHE A 89 13.17 6.03 2.09
C PHE A 89 14.40 5.36 1.48
N VAL A 90 15.39 6.16 1.09
CA VAL A 90 16.69 5.69 0.58
C VAL A 90 17.76 6.15 1.55
N GLY A 91 18.38 5.19 2.24
CA GLY A 91 19.55 5.42 3.09
C GLY A 91 20.81 4.99 2.37
N VAL A 92 21.86 5.80 2.46
CA VAL A 92 23.18 5.52 1.87
C VAL A 92 24.23 5.40 2.97
N ARG A 93 25.24 4.56 2.74
CA ARG A 93 26.44 4.57 3.58
C ARG A 93 27.23 5.86 3.30
N PRO A 94 27.67 6.58 4.33
CA PRO A 94 28.53 7.76 4.18
C PRO A 94 29.83 7.45 3.44
#